data_AF-A0A7C2PXS6-F1
#
_entry.id   AF-A0A7C2PXS6-F1
#
_cell.length_a   1.000
_cell.length_b   1.000
_cell.length_c   1.000
_cell.angle_alpha   90.00
_cell.angle_beta   90.00
_cell.angle_gamma   90.00
#
_symmetry.space_group_name_H-M   'P 1'
#
loop_
_entity.id
_entity.type
_entity.pdbx_description
1 polymer ?
#
loop_
_entity_poly.entity_id
_entity_poly.type
_entity_poly.pdbx_seq_one_letter_code
_entity_poly.pdbx_strand_id
1 'polypeptide(L)'
;MPRAPARQPTLSRLLATLAGPQNRSVLRRALLESAKRHLHARRKQAARNGDDPRRLRAGSLDIDSYVVTVHGQQPGASYNGHYQTVCYHPLAAQFAPTGDWLDMTLRAGHVHTAHEATMFLFDLLARVEAELCQVSDVRGDAGFPEEELLAGLEARRKP
;
A
#
# COMPACT_ATOMS: atom_id res chain seq x y z
N MET A 1 44.00 25.11 3.91
CA MET A 1 43.10 24.71 2.80
C MET A 1 41.72 24.44 3.38
N PRO A 2 40.70 25.28 3.12
CA PRO A 2 39.34 25.00 3.59
C PRO A 2 38.79 23.82 2.76
N ARG A 3 38.36 22.77 3.46
CA ARG A 3 37.78 21.57 2.86
C ARG A 3 36.40 21.95 2.31
N ALA A 4 36.21 21.90 0.99
CA ALA A 4 34.89 22.09 0.41
C ALA A 4 33.92 21.05 1.05
N PRO A 5 32.73 21.46 1.53
CA PRO A 5 31.81 20.51 2.13
C PRO A 5 31.43 19.45 1.11
N ALA A 6 31.42 18.19 1.54
CA ALA A 6 31.04 17.07 0.69
C ALA A 6 29.61 17.31 0.17
N ARG A 7 29.42 17.25 -1.15
CA ARG A 7 28.09 17.37 -1.75
C ARG A 7 27.26 16.16 -1.35
N GLN A 8 26.02 16.39 -0.91
CA GLN A 8 25.07 15.34 -0.55
C GLN A 8 24.96 14.29 -1.69
N PRO A 9 24.96 12.98 -1.38
CA PRO A 9 24.84 11.94 -2.40
C PRO A 9 23.56 12.07 -3.24
N THR A 10 23.62 11.67 -4.52
CA THR A 10 22.47 11.73 -5.44
C THR A 10 21.23 11.01 -4.89
N LEU A 11 21.41 9.82 -4.30
CA LEU A 11 20.30 9.08 -3.68
C LEU A 11 19.65 9.85 -2.53
N SER A 12 20.45 10.51 -1.69
CA SER A 12 19.93 11.26 -0.54
C SER A 12 19.13 12.48 -1.01
N ARG A 13 19.57 13.17 -2.07
CA ARG A 13 18.79 14.25 -2.69
C ARG A 13 17.48 13.73 -3.30
N LEU A 14 17.52 12.59 -4.00
CA LEU A 14 16.32 11.97 -4.55
C LEU A 14 15.31 11.64 -3.45
N LEU A 15 15.74 10.96 -2.38
CA LEU A 15 14.88 10.62 -1.26
C LEU A 15 14.30 11.86 -0.57
N ALA A 16 15.11 12.91 -0.37
CA ALA A 16 14.63 14.16 0.20
C ALA A 16 13.54 14.82 -0.66
N THR A 17 13.72 14.82 -1.99
CA THR A 17 12.68 15.28 -2.91
C THR A 17 11.43 14.41 -2.80
N LEU A 18 11.57 13.09 -2.90
CA LEU A 18 10.45 12.15 -2.88
C LEU A 18 9.67 12.16 -1.55
N ALA A 19 10.36 12.35 -0.43
CA ALA A 19 9.76 12.38 0.91
C ALA A 19 9.00 13.68 1.22
N GLY A 20 9.13 14.71 0.38
CA GLY A 20 8.41 15.97 0.52
C GLY A 20 6.87 15.75 0.59
N PRO A 21 6.13 16.43 1.48
CA PRO A 21 4.69 16.22 1.65
C PRO A 21 3.88 16.30 0.36
N GLN A 22 4.24 17.20 -0.56
CA GLN A 22 3.58 17.36 -1.86
C GLN A 22 3.88 16.21 -2.82
N ASN A 23 5.02 15.53 -2.67
CA ASN A 23 5.45 14.44 -3.54
C ASN A 23 4.95 13.08 -3.05
N ARG A 24 4.71 12.92 -1.73
CA ARG A 24 4.17 11.68 -1.16
C ARG A 24 2.80 11.31 -1.74
N SER A 25 1.92 12.28 -1.95
CA SER A 25 0.61 12.03 -2.57
C SER A 25 0.75 11.58 -4.04
N VAL A 26 1.69 12.17 -4.78
CA VAL A 26 2.00 11.79 -6.17
C VAL A 26 2.58 10.37 -6.23
N LEU A 27 3.51 10.04 -5.34
CA LEU A 27 4.09 8.69 -5.24
C LEU A 27 3.03 7.65 -4.90
N ARG A 28 2.16 7.95 -3.95
CA ARG A 28 1.04 7.07 -3.59
C ARG A 28 0.11 6.83 -4.78
N ARG A 29 -0.25 7.88 -5.52
CA ARG A 29 -1.06 7.75 -6.74
C ARG A 29 -0.35 6.98 -7.86
N ALA A 30 0.98 7.12 -7.96
CA ALA A 30 1.76 6.44 -8.99
C ALA A 30 1.71 4.90 -8.87
N LEU A 31 1.50 4.35 -7.66
CA LEU A 31 1.29 2.92 -7.46
C LEU A 31 0.05 2.42 -8.21
N LEU A 32 -1.11 3.03 -7.94
CA LEU A 32 -2.37 2.69 -8.62
C LEU A 32 -2.28 2.90 -10.14
N GLU A 33 -1.66 4.00 -10.59
CA GLU A 33 -1.44 4.25 -12.02
C GLU A 33 -0.57 3.18 -12.68
N SER A 34 0.45 2.68 -11.97
CA SER A 34 1.32 1.62 -12.46
C SER A 34 0.57 0.29 -12.53
N ALA A 35 -0.22 -0.04 -11.49
CA ALA A 35 -1.10 -1.20 -11.47
C ALA A 35 -2.12 -1.19 -12.62
N LYS A 36 -2.70 -0.02 -12.92
CA LYS A 36 -3.62 0.18 -14.05
C LYS A 36 -2.95 -0.14 -15.38
N ARG A 37 -1.75 0.39 -15.61
CA ARG A 37 -0.99 0.12 -16.85
C ARG A 37 -0.62 -1.37 -16.96
N HIS A 38 -0.19 -1.97 -15.85
CA HIS A 38 0.15 -3.38 -15.82
C HIS A 38 -1.08 -4.27 -16.09
N LEU A 39 -2.21 -4.01 -15.45
CA LEU A 39 -3.48 -4.73 -15.68
C LEU A 39 -3.95 -4.63 -17.13
N HIS A 40 -3.84 -3.45 -17.75
CA HIS A 40 -4.15 -3.25 -19.16
C HIS A 40 -3.24 -4.09 -20.07
N ALA A 41 -1.94 -4.12 -19.79
CA ALA A 41 -0.98 -4.95 -20.52
C ALA A 41 -1.29 -6.45 -20.36
N ARG A 42 -1.60 -6.90 -19.14
CA ARG A 42 -1.97 -8.29 -18.84
C ARG A 42 -3.24 -8.73 -19.57
N ARG A 43 -4.28 -7.89 -19.60
CA ARG A 43 -5.51 -8.15 -20.38
C ARG A 43 -5.22 -8.27 -21.88
N LYS A 44 -4.37 -7.40 -22.42
CA LYS A 44 -3.96 -7.45 -23.84
C LYS A 44 -3.15 -8.71 -24.16
N GLN A 45 -2.28 -9.13 -23.24
CA GLN A 45 -1.50 -10.37 -23.38
C GLN A 45 -2.41 -11.61 -23.32
N ALA A 46 -3.34 -11.67 -22.36
CA ALA A 46 -4.32 -12.75 -22.25
C ALA A 46 -5.11 -12.93 -23.56
N ALA A 47 -5.63 -11.83 -24.12
CA ALA A 47 -6.36 -11.87 -25.38
C ALA A 47 -5.51 -12.39 -26.57
N ARG A 48 -4.21 -12.07 -26.59
CA ARG A 48 -3.27 -12.59 -27.61
C ARG A 48 -2.99 -14.08 -27.46
N ASN A 49 -3.04 -14.59 -26.22
CA ASN A 49 -2.81 -16.00 -25.91
C ASN A 49 -4.08 -16.86 -26.07
N GLY A 50 -5.23 -16.24 -26.37
CA GLY A 50 -6.53 -16.93 -26.43
C GLY A 50 -7.20 -17.13 -25.06
N ASP A 51 -6.65 -16.56 -23.99
CA ASP A 51 -7.25 -16.56 -22.66
C ASP A 51 -8.41 -15.54 -22.57
N ASP A 52 -9.41 -15.80 -21.73
CA ASP A 52 -10.50 -14.85 -21.50
C ASP A 52 -10.01 -13.63 -20.67
N PRO A 53 -9.90 -12.43 -21.26
CA PRO A 53 -9.46 -11.23 -20.54
C PRO A 53 -10.46 -10.78 -19.47
N ARG A 54 -11.70 -11.30 -19.47
CA ARG A 54 -12.70 -11.03 -18.43
C ARG A 54 -12.29 -11.55 -17.06
N ARG A 55 -11.38 -12.53 -16.98
CA ARG A 55 -10.83 -13.04 -15.72
C ARG A 55 -10.11 -11.97 -14.88
N LEU A 56 -9.70 -10.87 -15.51
CA LEU A 56 -9.04 -9.74 -14.87
C LEU A 56 -9.96 -8.52 -14.72
N ARG A 57 -11.28 -8.67 -14.84
CA ARG A 57 -12.26 -7.58 -14.63
C ARG A 57 -12.67 -7.38 -13.17
N ALA A 58 -12.47 -8.40 -12.36
CA ALA A 58 -12.63 -8.36 -10.92
C ALA A 58 -11.43 -9.04 -10.24
N GLY A 59 -11.15 -8.69 -8.98
CA GLY A 59 -10.15 -9.38 -8.19
C GLY A 59 -10.12 -8.99 -6.73
N SER A 60 -9.42 -9.79 -5.93
CA SER A 60 -9.23 -9.59 -4.50
C SER A 60 -8.26 -8.45 -4.22
N LEU A 61 -8.54 -7.70 -3.15
CA LEU A 61 -7.56 -6.82 -2.52
C LEU A 61 -6.98 -7.48 -1.27
N ASP A 62 -5.66 -7.55 -1.21
CA ASP A 62 -4.95 -8.01 -0.02
C ASP A 62 -4.54 -6.80 0.80
N ILE A 63 -4.96 -6.73 2.07
CA ILE A 63 -4.53 -5.72 3.03
C ILE A 63 -3.65 -6.36 4.10
N ASP A 64 -2.51 -5.73 4.38
CA ASP A 64 -1.54 -6.27 5.33
C ASP A 64 -0.72 -5.15 5.99
N SER A 65 -0.22 -5.43 7.19
CA SER A 65 0.69 -4.55 7.92
C SER A 65 2.05 -5.21 8.12
N TYR A 66 3.12 -4.42 8.08
CA TYR A 66 4.48 -4.93 8.15
C TYR A 66 5.24 -4.36 9.32
N VAL A 67 6.19 -5.14 9.84
CA VAL A 67 7.14 -4.68 10.85
C VAL A 67 8.44 -4.32 10.16
N VAL A 68 8.76 -3.03 10.14
CA VAL A 68 10.04 -2.54 9.62
C VAL A 68 10.90 -2.13 10.80
N THR A 69 11.78 -3.04 11.25
CA THR A 69 12.70 -2.77 12.35
C THR A 69 13.61 -1.59 12.03
N VAL A 70 13.77 -0.71 13.01
CA VAL A 70 14.55 0.52 12.91
C VAL A 70 15.78 0.42 13.77
N HIS A 71 16.91 0.85 13.20
CA HIS A 71 18.16 1.03 13.94
C HIS A 71 18.44 2.52 14.13
N GLY A 72 18.95 2.86 15.32
CA GLY A 72 19.19 4.25 15.73
C GLY A 72 17.90 5.01 16.05
N GLN A 73 17.98 6.34 16.02
CA GLN A 73 16.85 7.23 16.28
C GLN A 73 16.32 7.77 14.94
N GLN A 74 15.21 7.20 14.45
CA GLN A 74 14.55 7.69 13.25
C GLN A 74 13.18 8.28 13.62
N PRO A 75 12.80 9.46 13.07
CA PRO A 75 11.52 10.09 13.38
C PRO A 75 10.33 9.18 13.06
N GLY A 76 9.40 9.04 14.02
CA GLY A 76 8.18 8.24 13.86
C GLY A 76 8.36 6.75 14.18
N ALA A 77 9.59 6.25 14.31
CA ALA A 77 9.82 4.91 14.82
C ALA A 77 9.52 4.87 16.32
N SER A 78 8.87 3.81 16.79
CA SER A 78 8.53 3.65 18.20
C SER A 78 8.52 2.18 18.60
N TYR A 79 8.70 1.92 19.89
CA TYR A 79 8.66 0.57 20.42
C TYR A 79 7.27 -0.05 20.25
N ASN A 80 7.22 -1.25 19.68
CA ASN A 80 6.03 -2.07 19.61
C ASN A 80 6.10 -3.19 20.65
N GLY A 81 5.15 -3.25 21.57
CA GLY A 81 5.14 -4.25 22.64
C GLY A 81 4.87 -5.68 22.17
N HIS A 82 4.15 -5.86 21.06
CA HIS A 82 3.86 -7.18 20.49
C HIS A 82 5.09 -7.77 19.79
N TYR A 83 5.76 -6.98 18.94
CA TYR A 83 6.96 -7.42 18.20
C TYR A 83 8.27 -7.20 18.97
N GLN A 84 8.21 -6.59 20.16
CA GLN A 84 9.34 -6.33 21.05
C GLN A 84 10.53 -5.62 20.39
N THR A 85 10.25 -4.71 19.45
CA THR A 85 11.26 -3.99 18.68
C THR A 85 10.85 -2.53 18.45
N VAL A 86 11.84 -1.67 18.20
CA VAL A 86 11.58 -0.31 17.69
C VAL A 86 11.42 -0.42 16.18
N CYS A 87 10.25 -0.06 15.67
CA CYS A 87 9.92 -0.23 14.26
C CYS A 87 9.05 0.90 13.71
N TYR A 88 8.83 0.85 12.39
CA TYR A 88 7.61 1.35 11.78
C TYR A 88 6.62 0.21 11.61
N HIS A 89 5.33 0.55 11.51
CA HIS A 89 4.26 -0.41 11.30
C HIS A 89 3.43 -0.07 10.04
N PRO A 90 4.03 0.02 8.84
CA PRO A 90 3.30 0.41 7.63
C PRO A 90 2.09 -0.49 7.35
N LEU A 91 1.07 0.10 6.74
CA LEU A 91 -0.10 -0.58 6.20
C LEU A 91 -0.04 -0.46 4.67
N ALA A 92 -0.28 -1.55 3.96
CA ALA A 92 -0.27 -1.56 2.51
C ALA A 92 -1.35 -2.47 1.93
N ALA A 93 -1.63 -2.28 0.65
CA ALA A 93 -2.54 -3.14 -0.07
C ALA A 93 -2.04 -3.51 -1.47
N GLN A 94 -2.36 -4.72 -1.89
CA GLN A 94 -1.96 -5.31 -3.17
C GLN A 94 -3.20 -5.80 -3.95
N PHE A 95 -3.14 -5.69 -5.27
CA PHE A 95 -4.09 -6.34 -6.16
C PHE A 95 -3.64 -7.78 -6.43
N ALA A 96 -4.33 -8.74 -5.82
CA ALA A 96 -3.93 -10.15 -5.85
C ALA A 96 -3.73 -10.74 -7.27
N PRO A 97 -4.58 -10.44 -8.28
CA PRO A 97 -4.44 -11.05 -9.61
C PRO A 97 -3.15 -10.70 -10.36
N THR A 98 -2.50 -9.60 -10.03
CA THR A 98 -1.28 -9.14 -10.71
C THR A 98 -0.09 -8.96 -9.77
N GLY A 99 -0.31 -8.93 -8.45
CA GLY A 99 0.71 -8.66 -7.45
C GLY A 99 1.12 -7.19 -7.39
N ASP A 100 0.33 -6.27 -7.94
CA ASP A 100 0.66 -4.85 -7.94
C ASP A 100 0.33 -4.20 -6.60
N TRP A 101 1.28 -3.48 -6.02
CA TRP A 101 1.02 -2.59 -4.89
C TRP A 101 0.12 -1.44 -5.33
N LEU A 102 -0.93 -1.16 -4.57
CA LEU A 102 -1.92 -0.13 -4.91
C LEU A 102 -1.78 1.11 -4.02
N ASP A 103 -1.51 0.91 -2.73
CA ASP A 103 -1.31 1.99 -1.77
C ASP A 103 -0.47 1.50 -0.59
N MET A 104 0.19 2.44 0.08
CA MET A 104 0.96 2.23 1.29
C MET A 104 0.99 3.50 2.15
N THR A 105 0.88 3.31 3.45
CA THR A 105 1.05 4.37 4.43
C THR A 105 2.03 3.95 5.52
N LEU A 106 3.01 4.80 5.79
CA LEU A 106 3.97 4.59 6.86
C LEU A 106 3.32 5.03 8.17
N ARG A 107 3.23 4.12 9.15
CA ARG A 107 2.69 4.40 10.49
C ARG A 107 3.76 4.23 11.55
N ALA A 108 3.53 4.86 12.70
CA ALA A 108 4.41 4.71 13.85
C ALA A 108 4.42 3.26 14.35
N GLY A 109 5.52 2.82 14.94
CA GLY A 109 5.68 1.43 15.37
C GLY A 109 4.71 0.96 16.45
N HIS A 110 4.17 1.86 17.28
CA HIS A 110 3.37 1.50 18.46
C HIS A 110 1.91 1.18 18.13
N VAL A 111 1.47 1.41 16.89
CA VAL A 111 0.09 1.13 16.48
C VAL A 111 -0.10 -0.37 16.27
N HIS A 112 -1.31 -0.86 16.52
CA HIS A 112 -1.70 -2.24 16.21
C HIS A 112 -2.03 -2.42 14.73
N THR A 113 -2.17 -3.67 14.27
CA THR A 113 -2.40 -4.04 12.86
C THR A 113 -3.53 -3.26 12.20
N ALA A 114 -4.75 -3.36 12.74
CA ALA A 114 -5.95 -2.74 12.18
C ALA A 114 -6.05 -1.21 12.35
N HIS A 115 -5.14 -0.56 13.07
CA HIS A 115 -5.20 0.89 13.29
C HIS A 115 -5.28 1.68 11.96
N GLU A 116 -6.35 2.47 11.78
CA GLU A 116 -6.66 3.23 10.54
C GLU A 116 -6.94 2.37 9.29
N ALA A 117 -7.08 1.05 9.42
CA ALA A 117 -7.31 0.15 8.29
C ALA A 117 -8.62 0.44 7.57
N THR A 118 -9.69 0.76 8.30
CA THR A 118 -11.00 1.11 7.73
C THR A 118 -10.92 2.29 6.77
N MET A 119 -10.37 3.42 7.21
CA MET A 119 -10.23 4.61 6.37
C MET A 119 -9.32 4.33 5.16
N PHE A 120 -8.16 3.71 5.40
CA PHE A 120 -7.21 3.35 4.34
C PHE A 120 -7.85 2.47 3.26
N LEU A 121 -8.54 1.40 3.68
CA LEU A 121 -9.12 0.44 2.77
C LEU A 121 -10.29 1.03 1.99
N PHE A 122 -11.19 1.77 2.64
CA PHE A 122 -12.39 2.27 1.96
C PHE A 122 -12.06 3.39 0.96
N ASP A 123 -11.09 4.25 1.27
CA ASP A 123 -10.54 5.22 0.33
C ASP A 123 -9.85 4.53 -0.86
N LEU A 124 -9.19 3.39 -0.62
CA LEU A 124 -8.59 2.60 -1.68
C LEU A 124 -9.63 1.88 -2.55
N LEU A 125 -10.62 1.22 -1.94
CA LEU A 125 -11.71 0.54 -2.63
C LEU A 125 -12.40 1.49 -3.62
N ALA A 126 -12.76 2.70 -3.18
CA ALA A 126 -13.40 3.69 -4.03
C ALA A 126 -12.54 4.04 -5.27
N ARG A 127 -11.23 4.23 -5.09
CA ARG A 127 -10.30 4.52 -6.19
C ARG A 127 -10.10 3.33 -7.13
N VAL A 128 -9.96 2.12 -6.58
CA VAL A 128 -9.78 0.90 -7.37
C VAL A 128 -11.00 0.62 -8.25
N GLU A 129 -12.19 0.74 -7.68
CA GLU A 129 -13.43 0.53 -8.44
C GLU A 129 -13.69 1.62 -9.48
N ALA A 130 -13.25 2.86 -9.21
CA ALA A 130 -13.35 3.95 -10.16
C ALA A 130 -12.34 3.85 -11.32
N GLU A 131 -11.11 3.41 -11.05
CA GLU A 131 -9.99 3.57 -11.99
C GLU A 131 -9.39 2.27 -12.54
N LEU A 132 -9.58 1.13 -11.86
CA LEU A 132 -8.86 -0.11 -12.14
C LEU A 132 -9.79 -1.27 -12.57
N CYS A 133 -10.64 -1.74 -11.67
CA CYS A 133 -11.50 -2.91 -11.86
C CYS A 133 -12.48 -3.09 -10.68
N GLN A 134 -13.44 -4.01 -10.81
CA GLN A 134 -14.29 -4.38 -9.68
C GLN A 134 -13.46 -5.09 -8.60
N VAL A 135 -13.77 -4.86 -7.32
CA VAL A 135 -13.18 -5.65 -6.23
C VAL A 135 -14.15 -6.77 -5.88
N SER A 136 -13.71 -8.02 -5.94
CA SER A 136 -14.57 -9.17 -5.63
C SER A 136 -14.68 -9.43 -4.13
N ASP A 137 -13.56 -9.29 -3.42
CA ASP A 137 -13.37 -9.64 -2.01
C ASP A 137 -12.16 -8.90 -1.45
N VAL A 138 -12.08 -8.82 -0.13
CA VAL A 138 -10.92 -8.29 0.60
C VAL A 138 -10.36 -9.39 1.48
N ARG A 139 -9.04 -9.59 1.41
CA ARG A 139 -8.33 -10.54 2.26
C ARG A 139 -7.39 -9.78 3.20
N GLY A 140 -7.44 -10.12 4.48
CA GLY A 140 -6.53 -9.61 5.50
C GLY A 140 -6.18 -10.72 6.48
N ASP A 141 -5.10 -10.53 7.24
CA ASP A 141 -4.72 -11.44 8.32
C ASP A 141 -5.66 -11.34 9.53
N ALA A 142 -5.42 -12.20 10.53
CA ALA A 142 -6.23 -12.25 11.76
C ALA A 142 -6.08 -11.02 12.67
N GLY A 143 -5.18 -10.08 12.35
CA GLY A 143 -5.01 -8.81 13.06
C GLY A 143 -5.88 -7.68 12.51
N PHE A 144 -6.61 -7.88 11.41
CA PHE A 144 -7.55 -6.92 10.80
C PHE A 144 -9.01 -6.94 11.29
N PRO A 145 -9.57 -8.02 11.88
CA PRO A 145 -10.96 -8.03 12.33
C PRO A 145 -11.28 -6.94 13.38
N GLU A 146 -11.69 -5.76 12.92
CA GLU A 146 -12.33 -4.69 13.70
C GLU A 146 -13.79 -4.56 13.27
N GLU A 147 -14.69 -4.31 14.22
CA GLU A 147 -16.14 -4.24 13.97
C GLU A 147 -16.48 -3.24 12.86
N GLU A 148 -15.88 -2.05 12.89
CA GLU A 148 -16.11 -1.01 11.89
C GLU A 148 -15.67 -1.45 10.48
N LEU A 149 -14.53 -2.15 10.38
CA LEU A 149 -14.01 -2.66 9.12
C LEU A 149 -14.93 -3.73 8.54
N LEU A 150 -15.28 -4.74 9.35
CA LEU A 150 -16.11 -5.86 8.93
C LEU A 150 -17.52 -5.39 8.54
N ALA A 151 -18.18 -4.58 9.38
CA ALA A 151 -19.50 -4.04 9.08
C ALA A 151 -19.48 -3.18 7.79
N GLY A 152 -18.43 -2.40 7.59
CA GLY A 152 -18.27 -1.59 6.39
C GLY A 152 -18.02 -2.40 5.11
N LEU A 153 -17.34 -3.55 5.22
CA LEU A 153 -17.15 -4.49 4.11
C LEU A 153 -18.45 -5.24 3.76
N GLU A 154 -19.19 -5.70 4.76
CA GLU A 154 -20.51 -6.32 4.60
C GLU A 154 -21.50 -5.38 3.90
N ALA A 155 -21.58 -4.12 4.34
CA ALA A 155 -22.44 -3.11 3.72
C ALA A 155 -22.11 -2.87 2.24
N ARG A 156 -20.84 -3.06 1.85
CA ARG A 156 -20.35 -2.93 0.46
C ARG A 156 -20.43 -4.24 -0.33
N ARG A 157 -20.87 -5.34 0.29
CA ARG A 157 -20.86 -6.69 -0.27
C ARG A 157 -19.46 -7.11 -0.75
N LYS A 158 -18.45 -6.81 0.07
CA LYS A 158 -17.07 -7.24 -0.12
C LYS A 158 -16.76 -8.30 0.93
N PRO A 159 -16.98 -9.59 0.63
CA PRO A 159 -16.63 -10.66 1.56
C PRO A 159 -15.12 -10.72 1.80
#